data_AF-A0A2P4S8I9-F1
#
_entry.id   AF-A0A2P4S8I9-F1
#
_cell.length_a   1.000
_cell.length_b   1.000
_cell.length_c   1.000
_cell.angle_alpha   90.00
_cell.angle_beta   90.00
_cell.angle_gamma   90.00
#
_symmetry.space_group_name_H-M   'P 1'
#
loop_
_entity.id
_entity.type
_entity.pdbx_description
1 polymer ?
#
loop_
_entity_poly.entity_id
_entity_poly.type
_entity_poly.pdbx_seq_one_letter_code
_entity_poly.pdbx_strand_id
1 'polypeptide(L)'
;LELDQNCQFDFLAVYDGLTTDTGLIGKACGVSRPTFESSSNVMTVVLSTDYANSYRGFSAQYTSVLPSPPEPDTSLTCSSDRMTIAVSKAYLDSLGYNETHLQLNDPSCRPVTTDQVIFSFPLSSCGTTKKDEDLSITYTNIVTISESGNVITRKKIVQIIAKCIMEKNSTLEVIYVTENNIIQNTASVGRYNVSMSFYDSDSFSSPVLESPYYVDLNQTLFAQVSLHSTDPNLLVFIDTCTASPQSDFGSVTYDLIRSG
;
A
#
# COMPACT_ATOMS: atom_id res chain seq x y z
N LEU A 1 -43.97 -15.82 -14.03
CA LEU A 1 -44.22 -15.38 -12.64
C LEU A 1 -45.29 -14.30 -12.69
N GLU A 2 -46.20 -14.31 -11.72
CA GLU A 2 -47.32 -13.37 -11.59
C GLU A 2 -46.85 -11.94 -11.32
N LEU A 3 -47.65 -10.96 -11.77
CA LEU A 3 -47.45 -9.54 -11.49
C LEU A 3 -48.18 -9.12 -10.20
N ASP A 4 -47.70 -9.60 -9.06
CA ASP A 4 -48.13 -9.18 -7.73
C ASP A 4 -47.02 -8.39 -7.01
N GLN A 5 -47.38 -7.51 -6.07
CA GLN A 5 -46.42 -6.77 -5.24
C GLN A 5 -45.94 -7.56 -4.02
N ASN A 6 -46.71 -8.55 -3.55
CA ASN A 6 -46.43 -9.32 -2.35
C ASN A 6 -45.89 -10.74 -2.66
N CYS A 7 -45.80 -11.11 -3.93
CA CYS A 7 -45.38 -12.42 -4.42
C CYS A 7 -46.13 -13.58 -3.71
N GLN A 8 -47.47 -13.53 -3.73
CA GLN A 8 -48.32 -14.49 -3.00
C GLN A 8 -48.47 -15.85 -3.67
N PHE A 9 -48.73 -15.92 -4.99
CA PHE A 9 -49.00 -17.18 -5.69
C PHE A 9 -47.79 -17.68 -6.48
N ASP A 10 -47.42 -16.98 -7.56
CA ASP A 10 -46.33 -17.37 -8.47
C ASP A 10 -45.02 -16.62 -8.14
N PHE A 11 -44.10 -17.27 -7.43
CA PHE A 11 -42.86 -16.64 -6.98
C PHE A 11 -41.64 -17.57 -6.97
N LEU A 12 -40.46 -16.97 -7.09
CA LEU A 12 -39.20 -17.57 -6.66
C LEU A 12 -38.93 -17.22 -5.20
N ALA A 13 -38.46 -18.20 -4.43
CA ALA A 13 -37.86 -18.01 -3.12
C ALA A 13 -36.38 -18.44 -3.17
N VAL A 14 -35.50 -17.64 -2.58
CA VAL A 14 -34.05 -17.85 -2.61
C VAL A 14 -33.55 -17.99 -1.18
N TYR A 15 -32.83 -19.08 -0.91
CA TYR A 15 -32.38 -19.49 0.42
C TYR A 15 -30.85 -19.60 0.50
N ASP A 16 -30.28 -19.22 1.64
CA ASP A 16 -28.84 -19.12 1.84
C ASP A 16 -28.24 -20.47 2.27
N GLY A 17 -28.09 -21.40 1.33
CA GLY A 17 -27.51 -22.72 1.60
C GLY A 17 -28.12 -23.87 0.80
N LEU A 18 -27.95 -25.09 1.34
CA LEU A 18 -28.31 -26.37 0.71
C LEU A 18 -29.80 -26.74 0.77
N THR A 19 -30.58 -26.13 1.65
CA THR A 19 -31.99 -26.49 1.87
C THR A 19 -32.85 -25.25 2.11
N THR A 20 -34.17 -25.41 2.11
CA THR A 20 -35.12 -24.34 2.44
C THR A 20 -35.08 -23.89 3.91
N ASP A 21 -34.36 -24.62 4.76
CA ASP A 21 -34.30 -24.37 6.20
C ASP A 21 -33.14 -23.44 6.59
N THR A 22 -32.21 -23.14 5.67
CA THR A 22 -31.01 -22.33 5.94
C THR A 22 -31.25 -20.81 5.90
N GLY A 23 -32.51 -20.37 5.92
CA GLY A 23 -32.90 -18.97 5.93
C GLY A 23 -33.24 -18.43 4.54
N LEU A 24 -34.35 -17.70 4.45
CA LEU A 24 -34.83 -17.06 3.23
C LEU A 24 -34.13 -15.72 3.01
N ILE A 25 -33.37 -15.59 1.91
CA ILE A 25 -32.76 -14.32 1.47
C ILE A 25 -33.84 -13.38 0.93
N GLY A 26 -34.77 -13.90 0.13
CA GLY A 26 -35.87 -13.11 -0.41
C GLY A 26 -36.77 -13.85 -1.39
N LYS A 27 -37.79 -13.14 -1.87
CA LYS A 27 -38.70 -13.58 -2.94
C LYS A 27 -38.59 -12.69 -4.17
N ALA A 28 -38.91 -13.25 -5.34
CA ALA A 28 -38.99 -12.52 -6.60
C ALA A 28 -40.22 -12.97 -7.41
N CYS A 29 -40.94 -12.00 -7.99
CA CYS A 29 -42.07 -12.23 -8.90
C CYS A 29 -42.15 -11.11 -9.96
N GLY A 30 -43.11 -11.23 -10.87
CA GLY A 30 -43.34 -10.29 -11.96
C GLY A 30 -42.19 -10.19 -12.97
N VAL A 31 -41.88 -8.95 -13.37
CA VAL A 31 -40.79 -8.61 -14.30
C VAL A 31 -39.54 -8.06 -13.60
N SER A 32 -39.50 -8.13 -12.26
CA SER A 32 -38.36 -7.68 -11.47
C SER A 32 -37.11 -8.53 -11.76
N ARG A 33 -35.93 -7.91 -11.69
CA ARG A 33 -34.63 -8.58 -11.86
C ARG A 33 -33.75 -8.35 -10.62
N PRO A 34 -34.16 -8.86 -9.44
CA PRO A 34 -33.36 -8.74 -8.23
C PRO A 34 -32.07 -9.56 -8.35
N THR A 35 -31.06 -9.11 -7.63
CA THR A 35 -29.80 -9.84 -7.42
C THR A 35 -29.77 -10.32 -5.96
N PHE A 36 -29.29 -11.54 -5.74
CA PHE A 36 -29.14 -12.14 -4.42
C PHE A 36 -27.71 -12.65 -4.26
N GLU A 37 -27.18 -12.55 -3.04
CA GLU A 37 -25.84 -13.00 -2.66
C GLU A 37 -25.96 -14.05 -1.55
N SER A 38 -25.13 -15.09 -1.59
CA SER A 38 -25.09 -16.13 -0.56
C SER A 38 -23.89 -15.89 0.36
N SER A 39 -24.03 -16.23 1.65
CA SER A 39 -22.91 -16.29 2.58
C SER A 39 -21.98 -17.50 2.33
N SER A 40 -22.33 -18.40 1.40
CA SER A 40 -21.65 -19.66 1.16
C SER A 40 -21.46 -19.97 -0.34
N ASN A 41 -20.83 -21.10 -0.63
CA ASN A 41 -20.71 -21.61 -2.00
C ASN A 41 -21.96 -22.36 -2.51
N VAL A 42 -23.09 -22.29 -1.79
CA VAL A 42 -24.36 -22.95 -2.15
C VAL A 42 -25.55 -22.03 -1.88
N MET A 43 -26.45 -21.93 -2.86
CA MET A 43 -27.71 -21.21 -2.75
C MET A 43 -28.84 -22.10 -3.29
N THR A 44 -29.99 -22.13 -2.62
CA THR A 44 -31.16 -22.90 -3.04
C THR A 44 -32.22 -21.98 -3.61
N VAL A 45 -32.70 -22.27 -4.82
CA VAL A 45 -33.76 -21.51 -5.49
C VAL A 45 -34.98 -22.41 -5.67
N VAL A 46 -36.12 -21.98 -5.12
CA VAL A 46 -37.41 -22.69 -5.19
C VAL A 46 -38.39 -21.88 -6.03
N LEU A 47 -38.97 -22.50 -7.04
CA LEU A 47 -40.12 -21.96 -7.76
C LEU A 47 -41.41 -22.50 -7.13
N SER A 48 -42.27 -21.60 -6.69
CA SER A 48 -43.64 -21.88 -6.26
C SER A 48 -44.61 -21.30 -7.29
N THR A 49 -45.61 -22.10 -7.67
CA THR A 49 -46.68 -21.70 -8.61
C THR A 49 -48.01 -22.26 -8.16
N ASP A 50 -49.11 -21.59 -8.53
CA ASP A 50 -50.46 -22.10 -8.28
C ASP A 50 -51.04 -22.89 -9.47
N TYR A 51 -52.37 -23.04 -9.54
CA TYR A 51 -53.07 -23.78 -10.59
C TYR A 51 -53.60 -22.89 -11.73
N ALA A 52 -53.35 -21.58 -11.70
CA ALA A 52 -53.92 -20.58 -12.59
C ALA A 52 -52.84 -19.83 -13.41
N ASN A 53 -53.28 -19.04 -14.39
CA ASN A 53 -52.48 -18.00 -15.06
C ASN A 53 -51.02 -18.34 -15.42
N SER A 54 -50.79 -19.37 -16.23
CA SER A 54 -49.43 -19.78 -16.61
C SER A 54 -48.69 -18.74 -17.47
N TYR A 55 -47.66 -18.12 -16.90
CA TYR A 55 -46.73 -17.21 -17.61
C TYR A 55 -45.42 -17.90 -17.98
N ARG A 56 -44.52 -17.17 -18.66
CA ARG A 56 -43.12 -17.60 -18.80
C ARG A 56 -42.50 -17.77 -17.39
N GLY A 57 -41.69 -18.81 -17.25
CA GLY A 57 -40.96 -19.11 -16.02
C GLY A 57 -39.82 -18.11 -15.75
N PHE A 58 -38.77 -18.57 -15.08
CA PHE A 58 -37.63 -17.72 -14.75
C PHE A 58 -36.38 -18.02 -15.59
N SER A 59 -35.46 -17.08 -15.61
CA SER A 59 -34.09 -17.25 -16.09
C SER A 59 -33.18 -16.52 -15.11
N ALA A 60 -32.15 -17.21 -14.64
CA ALA A 60 -31.17 -16.69 -13.70
C ALA A 60 -29.78 -16.73 -14.35
N GLN A 61 -28.98 -15.69 -14.07
CA GLN A 61 -27.54 -15.70 -14.33
C GLN A 61 -26.85 -15.80 -12.97
N TYR A 62 -25.79 -16.59 -12.91
CA TYR A 62 -25.01 -16.79 -11.70
C TYR A 62 -23.52 -16.58 -12.00
N THR A 63 -22.82 -15.95 -11.07
CA THR A 63 -21.38 -15.74 -11.12
C THR A 63 -20.81 -16.04 -9.75
N SER A 64 -19.79 -16.88 -9.68
CA SER A 64 -19.02 -17.07 -8.45
C SER A 64 -18.15 -15.84 -8.21
N VAL A 65 -18.54 -15.01 -7.24
CA VAL A 65 -17.69 -13.94 -6.71
C VAL A 65 -16.90 -14.54 -5.56
N LEU A 66 -15.56 -14.47 -5.61
CA LEU A 66 -14.78 -14.65 -4.38
C LEU A 66 -15.13 -13.45 -3.50
N PRO A 67 -15.53 -13.62 -2.22
CA PRO A 67 -15.51 -12.49 -1.31
C PRO A 67 -14.12 -11.90 -1.40
N SER A 68 -14.03 -10.60 -1.71
CA SER A 68 -12.74 -9.93 -1.79
C SER A 68 -11.98 -10.27 -0.52
N PRO A 69 -10.75 -10.83 -0.58
CA PRO A 69 -9.96 -10.97 0.62
C PRO A 69 -9.96 -9.60 1.30
N PRO A 70 -10.17 -9.51 2.63
CA PRO A 70 -10.18 -8.23 3.33
C PRO A 70 -8.95 -7.48 2.87
N GLU A 71 -9.14 -6.25 2.35
CA GLU A 71 -8.08 -5.53 1.63
C GLU A 71 -6.79 -5.66 2.43
N PRO A 72 -5.70 -6.16 1.82
CA PRO A 72 -4.57 -6.65 2.57
C PRO A 72 -4.03 -5.52 3.43
N ASP A 73 -4.27 -5.63 4.74
CA ASP A 73 -3.94 -4.65 5.76
C ASP A 73 -2.42 -4.70 5.99
N THR A 74 -1.73 -4.17 4.98
CA THR A 74 -0.29 -4.12 4.86
C THR A 74 0.08 -2.67 4.57
N SER A 75 0.76 -2.01 5.49
CA SER A 75 1.25 -0.65 5.26
C SER A 75 2.73 -0.68 4.86
N LEU A 76 3.09 0.18 3.91
CA LEU A 76 4.46 0.43 3.52
C LEU A 76 4.78 1.91 3.73
N THR A 77 5.71 2.19 4.62
CA THR A 77 6.18 3.53 4.94
C THR A 77 7.68 3.63 4.67
N CYS A 78 8.06 4.64 3.90
CA CYS A 78 9.44 4.89 3.49
C CYS A 78 9.91 6.24 4.06
N SER A 79 10.84 6.20 5.02
CA SER A 79 11.56 7.37 5.48
C SER A 79 12.88 7.53 4.71
N SER A 80 13.63 8.59 4.99
CA SER A 80 14.93 8.85 4.32
C SER A 80 16.02 7.83 4.65
N ASP A 81 15.82 7.07 5.73
CA ASP A 81 16.77 6.12 6.31
C ASP A 81 16.22 4.68 6.34
N ARG A 82 14.90 4.47 6.44
CA ARG A 82 14.30 3.16 6.72
C ARG A 82 13.10 2.81 5.84
N MET A 83 12.99 1.52 5.53
CA MET A 83 11.78 0.90 5.03
C MET A 83 11.04 0.28 6.23
N THR A 84 9.74 0.55 6.35
CA THR A 84 8.86 -0.11 7.32
C THR A 84 7.69 -0.77 6.61
N ILE A 85 7.60 -2.10 6.75
CA ILE A 85 6.58 -2.96 6.19
C ILE A 85 5.80 -3.55 7.36
N ALA A 86 4.52 -3.21 7.51
CA ALA A 86 3.64 -3.87 8.47
C ALA A 86 2.68 -4.81 7.75
N VAL A 87 2.34 -5.93 8.39
CA VAL A 87 1.40 -6.93 7.90
C VAL A 87 0.45 -7.30 9.04
N SER A 88 -0.85 -7.14 8.82
CA SER A 88 -1.89 -7.45 9.82
C SER A 88 -1.94 -8.93 10.19
N LYS A 89 -2.08 -9.22 11.48
CA LYS A 89 -2.22 -10.60 11.97
C LYS A 89 -3.49 -11.26 11.45
N ALA A 90 -4.63 -10.54 11.44
CA ALA A 90 -5.89 -11.07 10.92
C ALA A 90 -5.79 -11.45 9.43
N TYR A 91 -4.99 -10.73 8.64
CA TYR A 91 -4.70 -11.08 7.26
C TYR A 91 -3.87 -12.38 7.16
N LEU A 92 -2.82 -12.53 7.98
CA LEU A 92 -2.04 -13.77 8.06
C LEU A 92 -2.89 -14.97 8.50
N ASP A 93 -3.72 -14.81 9.53
CA ASP A 93 -4.64 -15.83 10.04
C ASP A 93 -5.64 -16.26 8.96
N SER A 94 -6.16 -15.32 8.15
CA SER A 94 -7.07 -15.62 7.03
C SER A 94 -6.44 -16.50 5.94
N LEU A 95 -5.12 -16.44 5.81
CA LEU A 95 -4.31 -17.28 4.91
C LEU A 95 -3.77 -18.54 5.61
N GLY A 96 -4.06 -18.72 6.90
CA GLY A 96 -3.55 -19.82 7.74
C GLY A 96 -2.05 -19.74 7.99
N TYR A 97 -1.45 -18.55 7.98
CA TYR A 97 -0.04 -18.28 8.32
C TYR A 97 0.07 -17.60 9.68
N ASN A 98 1.32 -17.43 10.16
CA ASN A 98 1.64 -16.75 11.41
C ASN A 98 2.96 -15.98 11.23
N GLU A 99 3.38 -15.20 12.23
CA GLU A 99 4.59 -14.38 12.20
C GLU A 99 5.90 -15.14 11.92
N THR A 100 5.96 -16.45 12.23
CA THR A 100 7.18 -17.25 12.02
C THR A 100 7.38 -17.68 10.56
N HIS A 101 6.32 -17.59 9.74
CA HIS A 101 6.33 -17.91 8.32
C HIS A 101 6.81 -16.76 7.42
N LEU A 102 7.09 -15.59 8.00
CA LEU A 102 7.53 -14.39 7.27
C LEU A 102 9.05 -14.26 7.32
N GLN A 103 9.66 -14.05 6.15
CA GLN A 103 11.07 -13.71 6.00
C GLN A 103 11.28 -12.63 4.95
N LEU A 104 12.30 -11.78 5.13
CA LEU A 104 12.79 -10.86 4.10
C LEU A 104 13.78 -11.57 3.16
N ASN A 105 14.33 -10.83 2.20
CA ASN A 105 15.47 -11.27 1.38
C ASN A 105 16.67 -11.76 2.24
N ASP A 106 16.86 -11.15 3.43
CA ASP A 106 17.79 -11.62 4.46
C ASP A 106 17.01 -12.22 5.65
N PRO A 107 17.08 -13.55 5.88
CA PRO A 107 16.39 -14.22 6.99
C PRO A 107 16.92 -13.88 8.39
N SER A 108 18.03 -13.15 8.52
CA SER A 108 18.52 -12.65 9.81
C SER A 108 17.68 -11.45 10.31
N CYS A 109 17.08 -10.70 9.39
CA CYS A 109 16.19 -9.59 9.73
C CYS A 109 14.81 -10.10 10.14
N ARG A 110 14.55 -10.09 11.45
CA ARG A 110 13.29 -10.56 12.05
C ARG A 110 12.31 -9.40 12.29
N PRO A 111 11.00 -9.65 12.20
CA PRO A 111 10.00 -8.63 12.48
C PRO A 111 9.84 -8.41 13.99
N VAL A 112 9.32 -7.25 14.37
CA VAL A 112 8.74 -6.99 15.68
C VAL A 112 7.25 -7.32 15.60
N THR A 113 6.73 -8.05 16.58
CA THR A 113 5.35 -8.55 16.58
C THR A 113 4.54 -7.89 17.68
N THR A 114 3.55 -7.07 17.31
CA THR A 114 2.62 -6.39 18.22
C THR A 114 1.17 -6.82 17.91
N ASP A 115 0.28 -5.88 17.68
CA ASP A 115 -0.98 -6.01 16.94
C ASP A 115 -0.76 -6.38 15.46
N GLN A 116 0.32 -5.89 14.84
CA GLN A 116 0.76 -6.22 13.49
C GLN A 116 2.14 -6.92 13.51
N VAL A 117 2.56 -7.50 12.38
CA VAL A 117 3.91 -8.03 12.17
C VAL A 117 4.71 -6.99 11.37
N ILE A 118 5.69 -6.36 12.00
CA ILE A 118 6.36 -5.16 11.48
C ILE A 118 7.85 -5.45 11.22
N PHE A 119 8.25 -5.38 9.96
CA PHE A 119 9.65 -5.25 9.58
C PHE A 119 10.01 -3.77 9.48
N SER A 120 11.04 -3.32 10.23
CA SER A 120 11.60 -1.98 10.07
C SER A 120 13.12 -2.07 10.00
N PHE A 121 13.70 -1.63 8.90
CA PHE A 121 15.14 -1.80 8.63
C PHE A 121 15.70 -0.66 7.75
N PRO A 122 17.01 -0.36 7.84
CA PRO A 122 17.67 0.61 6.97
C PRO A 122 17.51 0.28 5.47
N LEU A 123 17.29 1.28 4.62
CA LEU A 123 17.05 1.13 3.17
C LEU A 123 18.13 0.31 2.43
N SER A 124 19.38 0.37 2.90
CA SER A 124 20.55 -0.31 2.33
C SER A 124 20.84 -1.70 2.94
N SER A 125 19.95 -2.25 3.77
CA SER A 125 20.18 -3.46 4.59
C SER A 125 19.17 -4.58 4.31
N CYS A 126 19.22 -5.68 5.07
CA CYS A 126 18.27 -6.81 5.01
C CYS A 126 18.05 -7.42 3.61
N GLY A 127 19.10 -7.45 2.78
CA GLY A 127 19.02 -7.96 1.41
C GLY A 127 18.20 -7.08 0.45
N THR A 128 17.97 -5.81 0.79
CA THR A 128 17.27 -4.85 -0.07
C THR A 128 18.08 -4.58 -1.33
N THR A 129 17.45 -4.67 -2.51
CA THR A 129 18.08 -4.35 -3.79
C THR A 129 17.81 -2.89 -4.15
N LYS A 130 18.88 -2.16 -4.49
CA LYS A 130 18.82 -0.76 -4.94
C LYS A 130 18.86 -0.70 -6.46
N LYS A 131 17.95 0.06 -7.05
CA LYS A 131 17.95 0.42 -8.47
C LYS A 131 17.99 1.94 -8.59
N ASP A 132 18.98 2.45 -9.32
CA ASP A 132 19.10 3.86 -9.66
C ASP A 132 18.36 4.13 -10.99
N GLU A 133 17.53 5.17 -11.02
CA GLU A 133 16.73 5.60 -12.17
C GLU A 133 16.86 7.12 -12.33
N ASP A 134 16.59 7.68 -13.51
CA ASP A 134 16.93 9.07 -13.83
C ASP A 134 16.40 10.10 -12.81
N LEU A 135 15.19 9.91 -12.30
CA LEU A 135 14.50 10.83 -11.37
C LEU A 135 14.29 10.27 -9.95
N SER A 136 14.58 9.00 -9.69
CA SER A 136 14.33 8.37 -8.39
C SER A 136 15.33 7.25 -8.08
N ILE A 137 15.38 6.84 -6.81
CA ILE A 137 16.11 5.65 -6.38
C ILE A 137 15.11 4.68 -5.79
N THR A 138 14.94 3.52 -6.40
CA THR A 138 14.00 2.49 -5.96
C THR A 138 14.72 1.43 -5.12
N TYR A 139 14.34 1.32 -3.85
CA TYR A 139 14.77 0.25 -2.95
C TYR A 139 13.69 -0.83 -2.90
N THR A 140 14.04 -2.08 -3.16
CA THR A 140 13.10 -3.21 -3.21
C THR A 140 13.49 -4.29 -2.20
N ASN A 141 12.56 -4.69 -1.34
CA ASN A 141 12.67 -5.89 -0.51
C ASN A 141 11.43 -6.79 -0.71
N ILE A 142 11.54 -8.08 -0.39
CA ILE A 142 10.45 -9.04 -0.60
C ILE A 142 10.18 -9.77 0.72
N VAL A 143 8.99 -9.56 1.29
CA VAL A 143 8.49 -10.43 2.36
C VAL A 143 7.94 -11.69 1.72
N THR A 144 8.58 -12.82 1.97
CA THR A 144 8.09 -14.14 1.56
C THR A 144 7.34 -14.77 2.72
N ILE A 145 6.12 -15.22 2.47
CA ILE A 145 5.27 -15.98 3.40
C ILE A 145 5.23 -17.43 2.92
N SER A 146 5.82 -18.34 3.71
CA SER A 146 5.93 -19.76 3.36
C SER A 146 6.04 -20.64 4.61
N GLU A 147 5.58 -21.90 4.53
CA GLU A 147 5.82 -22.87 5.60
C GLU A 147 7.31 -23.23 5.70
N SER A 148 7.84 -23.23 6.92
CA SER A 148 9.25 -23.52 7.18
C SER A 148 9.50 -25.03 7.27
N GLY A 149 9.90 -25.66 6.15
CA GLY A 149 10.33 -27.06 6.14
C GLY A 149 10.54 -27.64 4.73
N ASN A 150 11.32 -28.72 4.64
CA ASN A 150 11.61 -29.43 3.38
C ASN A 150 10.45 -30.29 2.85
N VAL A 151 9.21 -29.93 3.17
CA VAL A 151 8.01 -30.69 2.81
C VAL A 151 7.37 -30.06 1.57
N ILE A 152 6.98 -30.88 0.59
CA ILE A 152 6.22 -30.41 -0.57
C ILE A 152 4.80 -30.08 -0.10
N THR A 153 4.55 -28.82 0.25
CA THR A 153 3.23 -28.36 0.70
C THR A 153 2.36 -27.99 -0.51
N ARG A 154 1.03 -28.14 -0.37
CA ARG A 154 0.06 -27.71 -1.40
C ARG A 154 -0.42 -26.26 -1.20
N LYS A 155 0.24 -25.51 -0.31
CA LYS A 155 -0.15 -24.17 0.13
C LYS A 155 0.59 -23.13 -0.71
N LYS A 156 -0.11 -22.07 -1.12
CA LYS A 156 0.47 -21.05 -2.01
C LYS A 156 1.46 -20.18 -1.24
N ILE A 157 2.71 -20.12 -1.70
CA ILE A 157 3.68 -19.11 -1.28
C ILE A 157 3.13 -17.73 -1.65
N VAL A 158 3.19 -16.77 -0.73
CA VAL A 158 2.81 -15.37 -0.97
C VAL A 158 4.06 -14.51 -0.92
N GLN A 159 4.20 -13.58 -1.86
CA GLN A 159 5.30 -12.62 -1.91
C GLN A 159 4.76 -11.20 -1.90
N ILE A 160 5.13 -10.42 -0.89
CA ILE A 160 4.87 -8.98 -0.81
C ILE A 160 6.16 -8.29 -1.26
N ILE A 161 6.12 -7.67 -2.45
CA ILE A 161 7.25 -6.91 -2.99
C ILE A 161 7.07 -5.46 -2.54
N ALA A 162 7.86 -5.06 -1.55
CA ALA A 162 7.87 -3.71 -1.02
C ALA A 162 8.88 -2.84 -1.79
N LYS A 163 8.41 -1.73 -2.38
CA LYS A 163 9.21 -0.78 -3.14
C LYS A 163 9.14 0.61 -2.51
N CYS A 164 10.25 1.07 -1.93
CA CYS A 164 10.43 2.47 -1.57
C CYS A 164 11.00 3.23 -2.76
N ILE A 165 10.19 4.08 -3.37
CA ILE A 165 10.60 4.96 -4.46
C ILE A 165 11.01 6.29 -3.82
N MET A 166 12.31 6.58 -3.78
CA MET A 166 12.84 7.80 -3.18
C MET A 166 13.10 8.83 -4.28
N GLU A 167 12.30 9.89 -4.31
CA GLU A 167 12.45 11.00 -5.27
C GLU A 167 13.84 11.64 -5.17
N LYS A 168 14.53 11.84 -6.30
CA LYS A 168 15.75 12.68 -6.35
C LYS A 168 15.39 14.18 -6.31
N ASN A 169 14.32 14.55 -7.00
CA ASN A 169 13.78 15.91 -7.08
C ASN A 169 12.36 15.93 -6.50
N SER A 170 12.07 16.84 -5.57
CA SER A 170 10.78 16.92 -4.87
C SER A 170 9.68 17.61 -5.70
N THR A 171 9.04 16.88 -6.62
CA THR A 171 7.80 17.33 -7.29
C THR A 171 6.80 16.18 -7.37
N LEU A 172 5.60 16.37 -6.80
CA LEU A 172 4.57 15.33 -6.67
C LEU A 172 3.87 15.01 -8.00
N GLU A 173 3.85 13.74 -8.43
CA GLU A 173 2.75 13.18 -9.23
C GLU A 173 2.66 11.64 -9.13
N VAL A 174 1.47 11.06 -9.31
CA VAL A 174 1.14 9.66 -8.96
C VAL A 174 0.65 8.89 -10.19
N ILE A 175 1.19 7.69 -10.46
CA ILE A 175 0.70 6.79 -11.53
C ILE A 175 0.67 5.30 -11.08
N TYR A 176 -0.32 4.58 -11.60
CA TYR A 176 -0.79 3.21 -11.33
C TYR A 176 -0.35 2.21 -12.43
N VAL A 177 -0.60 0.89 -12.27
CA VAL A 177 -0.93 -0.16 -13.29
C VAL A 177 -0.79 -1.59 -12.69
N THR A 178 -1.45 -2.60 -13.28
CA THR A 178 -1.60 -4.02 -12.84
C THR A 178 -0.46 -4.94 -13.37
N GLU A 179 -0.40 -6.29 -13.25
CA GLU A 179 -1.38 -7.35 -12.88
C GLU A 179 -0.74 -8.73 -12.55
N ASN A 180 -1.59 -9.68 -12.11
CA ASN A 180 -1.48 -11.15 -12.21
C ASN A 180 -0.19 -11.89 -11.76
N ASN A 181 -0.04 -11.98 -10.44
CA ASN A 181 -0.03 -13.24 -9.67
C ASN A 181 -0.46 -12.88 -8.22
N ILE A 182 -0.41 -13.77 -7.22
CA ILE A 182 -0.46 -13.30 -5.79
C ILE A 182 0.92 -12.75 -5.42
N ILE A 183 1.30 -11.68 -6.13
CA ILE A 183 2.46 -10.84 -5.91
C ILE A 183 1.89 -9.51 -5.46
N GLN A 184 1.97 -9.24 -4.16
CA GLN A 184 1.47 -8.01 -3.62
C GLN A 184 2.55 -6.93 -3.75
N ASN A 185 2.52 -6.17 -4.84
CA ASN A 185 3.36 -4.98 -4.98
C ASN A 185 2.80 -3.88 -4.07
N THR A 186 3.50 -3.57 -2.97
CA THR A 186 3.30 -2.32 -2.24
C THR A 186 4.39 -1.36 -2.67
N ALA A 187 4.01 -0.21 -3.19
CA ALA A 187 4.92 0.87 -3.55
C ALA A 187 4.55 2.11 -2.73
N SER A 188 5.56 2.77 -2.15
CA SER A 188 5.38 3.96 -1.33
C SER A 188 6.46 4.97 -1.71
N VAL A 189 6.04 6.21 -1.92
CA VAL A 189 6.93 7.30 -2.31
C VAL A 189 7.47 7.96 -1.05
N GLY A 190 8.79 7.87 -0.88
CA GLY A 190 9.50 8.54 0.21
C GLY A 190 10.30 9.72 -0.31
N ARG A 191 10.67 10.62 0.59
CA ARG A 191 11.59 11.73 0.31
C ARG A 191 12.81 11.63 1.20
N TYR A 192 13.95 11.98 0.65
CA TYR A 192 15.16 12.15 1.45
C TYR A 192 15.02 13.35 2.37
N ASN A 193 15.46 13.18 3.62
CA ASN A 193 15.51 14.25 4.60
C ASN A 193 16.83 14.99 4.39
N VAL A 194 16.74 16.18 3.81
CA VAL A 194 17.87 17.07 3.53
C VAL A 194 17.69 18.33 4.34
N SER A 195 18.71 18.71 5.11
CA SER A 195 18.71 19.93 5.91
C SER A 195 19.85 20.86 5.48
N MET A 196 19.59 22.16 5.45
CA MET A 196 20.63 23.18 5.35
C MET A 196 20.81 23.88 6.69
N SER A 197 22.04 24.19 7.09
CA SER A 197 22.33 24.89 8.34
C SER A 197 23.48 25.88 8.15
N PHE A 198 23.38 27.04 8.81
CA PHE A 198 24.48 28.01 8.89
C PHE A 198 25.42 27.64 10.04
N TYR A 199 26.67 28.10 9.96
CA TYR A 199 27.72 27.86 10.94
C TYR A 199 28.51 29.14 11.22
N ASP A 200 29.04 29.26 12.44
CA ASP A 200 29.80 30.44 12.89
C ASP A 200 31.15 30.60 12.18
N SER A 201 31.71 29.52 11.62
CA SER A 201 33.04 29.50 10.99
C SER A 201 33.21 28.39 9.95
N ASP A 202 34.30 28.47 9.19
CA ASP A 202 34.77 27.50 8.20
C ASP A 202 35.12 26.11 8.77
N SER A 203 35.17 25.99 10.10
CA SER A 203 35.35 24.71 10.79
C SER A 203 34.09 23.82 10.78
N PHE A 204 32.91 24.39 10.50
CA PHE A 204 31.61 23.72 10.56
C PHE A 204 31.33 22.97 11.89
N SER A 205 31.94 23.40 13.01
CA SER A 205 31.74 22.76 14.32
C SER A 205 30.47 23.18 15.05
N SER A 206 30.08 24.45 14.88
CA SER A 206 29.03 25.13 15.66
C SER A 206 27.92 25.60 14.73
N PRO A 207 26.77 24.89 14.67
CA PRO A 207 25.64 25.30 13.86
C PRO A 207 24.85 26.44 14.52
N VAL A 208 24.41 27.39 13.69
CA VAL A 208 23.50 28.47 14.11
C VAL A 208 22.10 27.90 14.26
N LEU A 209 21.55 27.98 15.47
CA LEU A 209 20.23 27.43 15.82
C LEU A 209 19.13 28.50 15.99
N GLU A 210 19.51 29.76 16.12
CA GLU A 210 18.57 30.87 16.34
C GLU A 210 18.17 31.54 15.02
N SER A 211 16.91 31.98 14.94
CA SER A 211 16.35 32.71 13.80
C SER A 211 15.59 33.95 14.31
N PRO A 212 15.87 35.16 13.79
CA PRO A 212 16.72 35.46 12.63
C PRO A 212 18.24 35.41 12.94
N TYR A 213 19.04 34.93 11.99
CA TYR A 213 20.50 35.04 12.04
C TYR A 213 20.91 36.43 11.51
N TYR A 214 21.35 37.30 12.42
CA TYR A 214 21.83 38.65 12.08
C TYR A 214 23.31 38.61 11.67
N VAL A 215 23.64 39.26 10.55
CA VAL A 215 24.97 39.23 9.94
C VAL A 215 25.38 40.61 9.45
N ASP A 216 26.66 40.94 9.58
CA ASP A 216 27.23 42.22 9.17
C ASP A 216 27.60 42.27 7.68
N LEU A 217 27.67 43.47 7.11
CA LEU A 217 28.17 43.67 5.75
C LEU A 217 29.64 43.22 5.65
N ASN A 218 29.96 42.46 4.61
CA ASN A 218 31.23 41.75 4.38
C ASN A 218 31.54 40.60 5.35
N GLN A 219 30.59 40.15 6.18
CA GLN A 219 30.73 38.89 6.91
C GLN A 219 30.62 37.69 5.96
N THR A 220 31.56 36.75 6.05
CA THR A 220 31.47 35.46 5.33
C THR A 220 30.45 34.57 6.00
N LEU A 221 29.55 33.98 5.21
CA LEU A 221 28.55 33.02 5.68
C LEU A 221 28.98 31.60 5.35
N PHE A 222 28.99 30.73 6.36
CA PHE A 222 29.27 29.31 6.20
C PHE A 222 27.95 28.55 6.27
N ALA A 223 27.63 27.77 5.24
CA ALA A 223 26.42 26.96 5.19
C ALA A 223 26.75 25.56 4.68
N GLN A 224 26.11 24.55 5.26
CA GLN A 224 26.27 23.15 4.88
C GLN A 224 24.91 22.52 4.60
N VAL A 225 24.84 21.70 3.55
CA VAL A 225 23.70 20.85 3.23
C VAL A 225 24.03 19.42 3.62
N SER A 226 23.18 18.81 4.44
CA SER A 226 23.36 17.46 4.97
C SER A 226 22.19 16.56 4.56
N LEU A 227 22.51 15.38 4.03
CA LEU A 227 21.57 14.31 3.74
C LEU A 227 21.52 13.33 4.91
N HIS A 228 20.36 13.21 5.54
CA HIS A 228 20.13 12.27 6.64
C HIS A 228 19.66 10.92 6.10
N SER A 229 20.62 10.08 5.73
CA SER A 229 20.38 8.70 5.28
C SER A 229 21.46 7.73 5.76
N THR A 230 21.11 6.45 5.83
CA THR A 230 21.99 5.35 6.22
C THR A 230 22.68 4.64 5.05
N ASP A 231 22.41 5.06 3.80
CA ASP A 231 23.14 4.55 2.63
C ASP A 231 24.42 5.37 2.41
N PRO A 232 25.63 4.79 2.62
CA PRO A 232 26.89 5.52 2.51
C PRO A 232 27.28 5.87 1.06
N ASN A 233 26.52 5.39 0.06
CA ASN A 233 26.77 5.65 -1.35
C ASN A 233 25.93 6.83 -1.90
N LEU A 234 25.10 7.45 -1.07
CA LEU A 234 24.38 8.65 -1.46
C LEU A 234 25.26 9.89 -1.26
N LEU A 235 25.34 10.71 -2.30
CA LEU A 235 26.11 11.95 -2.33
C LEU A 235 25.16 13.14 -2.36
N VAL A 236 25.52 14.23 -1.69
CA VAL A 236 24.82 15.52 -1.80
C VAL A 236 25.39 16.29 -2.99
N PHE A 237 24.49 16.82 -3.82
CA PHE A 237 24.80 17.64 -4.98
C PHE A 237 23.88 18.86 -4.98
N ILE A 238 24.41 20.06 -5.28
CA ILE A 238 23.70 21.34 -5.16
C ILE A 238 23.64 22.01 -6.54
N ASP A 239 22.70 21.57 -7.37
CA ASP A 239 22.52 22.07 -8.75
C ASP A 239 22.24 23.58 -8.81
N THR A 240 21.32 24.05 -7.96
CA THR A 240 20.87 25.45 -7.92
C THR A 240 20.69 25.90 -6.48
N CYS A 241 21.24 27.08 -6.15
CA CYS A 241 21.11 27.71 -4.84
C CYS A 241 20.77 29.19 -5.06
N THR A 242 19.71 29.67 -4.42
CA THR A 242 19.09 30.96 -4.73
C THR A 242 18.71 31.69 -3.45
N ALA A 243 19.02 32.99 -3.36
CA ALA A 243 18.60 33.87 -2.29
C ALA A 243 17.40 34.73 -2.72
N SER A 244 16.52 35.05 -1.76
CA SER A 244 15.35 35.92 -1.95
C SER A 244 15.18 36.85 -0.74
N PRO A 245 14.81 38.13 -0.94
CA PRO A 245 14.39 39.03 0.15
C PRO A 245 13.11 38.60 0.87
N GLN A 246 12.31 37.71 0.27
CA GLN A 246 11.05 37.20 0.80
C GLN A 246 11.08 35.67 0.95
N SER A 247 10.53 35.17 2.06
CA SER A 247 10.54 33.74 2.42
C SER A 247 9.69 32.85 1.51
N ASP A 248 8.75 33.43 0.76
CA ASP A 248 7.91 32.75 -0.23
C ASP A 248 8.55 32.71 -1.64
N PHE A 249 9.72 33.34 -1.81
CA PHE A 249 10.41 33.50 -3.09
C PHE A 249 9.56 34.22 -4.18
N GLY A 250 8.55 35.00 -3.77
CA GLY A 250 7.67 35.74 -4.67
C GLY A 250 8.25 37.04 -5.26
N SER A 251 9.52 37.34 -4.97
CA SER A 251 10.22 38.57 -5.38
C SER A 251 11.45 38.28 -6.26
N VAL A 252 12.30 39.29 -6.49
CA VAL A 252 13.53 39.11 -7.28
C VAL A 252 14.46 38.13 -6.56
N THR A 253 14.75 37.03 -7.26
CA THR A 253 15.68 35.99 -6.82
C THR A 253 17.10 36.28 -7.30
N TYR A 254 18.08 35.83 -6.52
CA TYR A 254 19.51 35.96 -6.81
C TYR A 254 20.14 34.58 -6.80
N ASP A 255 20.54 34.10 -7.97
CA ASP A 255 21.23 32.81 -8.10
C ASP A 255 22.65 32.92 -7.52
N LEU A 256 22.91 32.15 -6.46
CA LEU A 256 24.24 31.97 -5.85
C LEU A 256 25.00 30.83 -6.54
N ILE A 257 24.27 29.77 -6.93
CA ILE A 257 24.73 28.65 -7.76
C ILE A 257 23.64 28.38 -8.79
N ARG A 258 24.01 28.09 -10.03
CA ARG A 258 23.08 27.77 -11.12
C ARG A 258 23.69 26.77 -12.07
N SER A 259 23.09 25.59 -12.18
CA SER A 259 23.58 24.47 -12.99
C SER A 259 25.02 24.06 -12.61
N GLY A 260 25.25 23.88 -11.30
CA GLY A 260 26.53 23.50 -10.69
C GLY A 260 26.60 22.03 -10.30
#